data_AF-A0A2R3QAF1-F1
#
_entry.id   AF-A0A2R3QAF1-F1
#
_cell.length_a   1.000
_cell.length_b   1.000
_cell.length_c   1.000
_cell.angle_alpha   90.00
_cell.angle_beta   90.00
_cell.angle_gamma   90.00
#
_symmetry.space_group_name_H-M   'P 1'
#
loop_
_entity.id
_entity.type
_entity.pdbx_description
1 polymer ?
#
loop_
_entity_poly.entity_id
_entity_poly.type
_entity_poly.pdbx_seq_one_letter_code
_entity_poly.pdbx_strand_id
1 'polypeptide(L)'
;MTITAHSSTVKVVGANGQISLGKQYAGRQVLVEEHEPGVWLVRTATVVPDNERWLHASQAAADLQTAMAWSVAHAASDADTEDTLKRLGHGEQ
;
A
#
# COMPACT_ATOMS: atom_id res chain seq x y z
N MET A 1 20.64 -15.51 15.96
CA MET A 1 19.99 -14.24 15.57
C MET A 1 21.06 -13.17 15.53
N THR A 2 21.49 -12.77 14.34
CA THR A 2 22.53 -11.75 14.16
C THR A 2 21.85 -10.39 14.31
N ILE A 3 22.10 -9.70 15.41
CA ILE A 3 21.65 -8.32 15.59
C ILE A 3 22.59 -7.46 14.74
N THR A 4 22.12 -7.05 13.57
CA THR A 4 22.86 -6.07 12.76
C THR A 4 22.93 -4.77 13.57
N ALA A 5 24.13 -4.42 14.04
CA ALA A 5 24.35 -3.18 14.74
C ALA A 5 24.04 -2.03 13.77
N HIS A 6 23.01 -1.25 14.09
CA HIS A 6 22.66 -0.07 13.31
C HIS A 6 23.72 1.00 13.61
N SER A 7 24.45 1.44 12.59
CA SER A 7 25.43 2.53 12.75
C SER A 7 24.70 3.82 13.11
N SER A 8 24.95 4.35 14.31
CA SER A 8 24.48 5.68 14.68
C SER A 8 25.33 6.73 13.96
N THR A 9 24.69 7.71 13.35
CA THR A 9 25.36 8.82 12.66
C THR A 9 24.80 10.14 13.14
N VAL A 10 25.70 11.06 13.52
CA VAL A 10 25.34 12.44 13.86
C VAL A 10 25.08 13.22 12.58
N LYS A 11 23.97 13.97 12.54
CA LYS A 11 23.58 14.85 11.46
C LYS A 11 23.27 16.23 12.04
N VAL A 12 23.54 17.27 11.26
CA VAL A 12 23.22 18.65 11.62
C VAL A 12 21.91 19.05 10.95
N VAL A 13 21.04 19.74 11.70
CA VAL A 13 19.84 20.38 11.15
C VAL A 13 20.29 21.64 10.42
N GLY A 14 20.02 21.73 9.12
CA GLY A 14 20.34 22.89 8.32
C GLY A 14 19.56 24.14 8.77
N ALA A 15 20.00 25.33 8.34
CA ALA A 15 19.37 26.59 8.71
C ALA A 15 17.88 26.71 8.30
N ASN A 16 17.43 25.88 7.36
CA ASN A 16 16.04 25.78 6.92
C ASN A 16 15.25 24.62 7.60
N GLY A 17 15.80 24.01 8.65
CA GLY A 17 15.15 22.93 9.40
C GLY A 17 15.30 21.52 8.79
N GLN A 18 16.14 21.35 7.76
CA GLN A 18 16.27 20.05 7.07
C GLN A 18 17.33 19.13 7.70
N ILE A 19 17.04 17.82 7.72
CA ILE A 19 17.99 16.76 8.08
C ILE A 19 18.25 15.89 6.84
N SER A 20 19.51 15.79 6.42
CA SER A 20 19.91 14.95 5.27
C SER A 20 20.21 13.50 5.70
N LEU A 21 19.23 12.61 5.51
CA LEU A 21 19.34 11.18 5.85
C LEU A 21 20.12 10.36 4.80
N GLY A 22 20.26 10.88 3.58
CA GLY A 22 21.00 10.25 2.48
C GLY A 22 20.10 9.75 1.35
N LYS A 23 20.70 9.51 0.17
CA LYS A 23 19.98 9.24 -1.08
C LYS A 23 19.16 7.95 -1.06
N GLN A 24 19.54 6.96 -0.24
CA GLN A 24 18.78 5.71 -0.12
C GLN A 24 17.36 5.90 0.45
N TYR A 25 17.05 7.05 1.04
CA TYR A 25 15.72 7.40 1.54
C TYR A 25 14.99 8.45 0.69
N ALA A 26 15.56 8.84 -0.46
CA ALA A 26 14.96 9.84 -1.33
C ALA A 26 13.55 9.41 -1.80
N GLY A 27 12.60 10.34 -1.78
CA GLY A 27 11.21 10.11 -2.20
C GLY A 27 10.35 9.28 -1.22
N ARG A 28 10.92 8.75 -0.13
CA ARG A 28 10.14 8.02 0.88
C ARG A 28 9.45 9.02 1.80
N GLN A 29 8.19 8.74 2.12
CA GLN A 29 7.48 9.47 3.15
C GLN A 29 7.93 8.99 4.52
N VAL A 30 8.09 9.92 5.45
CA VAL A 30 8.50 9.64 6.82
C VAL A 30 7.54 10.31 7.79
N LEU A 31 7.24 9.60 8.87
CA LEU A 31 6.56 10.15 10.03
C LEU A 31 7.64 10.61 11.01
N VAL A 32 7.52 11.85 11.47
CA VAL A 32 8.41 12.49 12.45
C VAL A 32 7.58 12.78 13.70
N GLU A 33 7.97 12.19 14.82
CA GLU A 33 7.28 12.34 16.09
C GLU A 33 8.27 12.76 17.17
N GLU A 34 7.85 13.68 18.04
CA GLU A 34 8.56 14.00 19.28
C GLU A 34 7.92 13.21 20.42
N HIS A 35 8.63 12.23 20.95
CA HIS A 35 8.14 11.41 22.08
C HIS A 35 8.34 12.14 23.42
N GLU A 36 9.43 12.88 23.53
CA GLU A 36 9.84 13.67 24.69
C GLU A 36 10.62 14.90 24.19
N PRO A 37 10.76 15.98 24.98
CA PRO A 37 11.52 17.16 24.57
C PRO A 37 12.93 16.80 24.07
N GLY A 38 13.20 17.04 22.79
CA GLY A 38 14.49 16.74 22.15
C GLY A 38 14.70 15.28 21.73
N VAL A 39 13.71 14.40 21.91
CA VAL A 39 13.74 13.00 21.47
C VAL A 39 12.79 12.81 20.30
N TRP A 40 13.35 12.70 19.10
CA TRP A 40 12.59 12.52 17.88
C TRP A 40 12.72 11.10 17.33
N LEU A 41 11.60 10.55 16.88
CA LEU A 41 11.53 9.29 16.15
C LEU A 41 11.16 9.56 14.70
N VAL A 42 12.00 9.11 13.77
CA VAL A 42 11.73 9.20 12.33
C VAL A 42 11.56 7.78 11.79
N ARG A 43 10.37 7.49 11.26
CA ARG A 43 10.03 6.17 10.69
C ARG A 43 9.54 6.34 9.25
N THR A 44 9.90 5.42 8.35
CA THR A 44 9.31 5.38 7.01
C THR A 44 7.85 4.98 7.10
N ALA A 45 6.98 5.66 6.36
CA ALA A 45 5.56 5.37 6.32
C ALA A 45 5.08 5.15 4.88
N THR A 46 4.07 4.31 4.74
CA THR A 46 3.29 4.19 3.50
C THR A 46 1.96 4.89 3.73
N VAL A 47 1.66 5.92 2.94
CA VAL A 47 0.37 6.61 3.01
C VAL A 47 -0.61 5.94 2.07
N VAL A 48 -1.78 5.60 2.62
CA VAL A 48 -2.91 5.05 1.88
C VAL A 48 -4.02 6.10 1.90
N PRO A 49 -4.54 6.54 0.73
CA PRO A 49 -5.71 7.39 0.63
C PRO A 49 -6.91 6.82 1.40
N ASP A 50 -7.75 7.69 1.96
CA ASP A 50 -8.82 7.22 2.84
C ASP A 50 -9.87 6.35 2.12
N ASN A 51 -10.20 6.71 0.88
CA ASN A 51 -11.06 5.94 -0.01
C ASN A 51 -10.47 4.59 -0.47
N GLU A 52 -9.18 4.34 -0.22
CA GLU A 52 -8.49 3.08 -0.53
C GLU A 52 -8.20 2.25 0.72
N ARG A 53 -8.37 2.82 1.92
CA ARG A 53 -8.11 2.15 3.20
C ARG A 53 -8.88 0.84 3.36
N TRP A 54 -10.09 0.76 2.80
CA TRP A 54 -10.94 -0.43 2.88
C TRP A 54 -10.27 -1.68 2.28
N LEU A 55 -9.39 -1.55 1.28
CA LEU A 55 -8.66 -2.67 0.67
C LEU A 55 -7.74 -3.37 1.67
N HIS A 56 -7.34 -2.68 2.73
CA HIS A 56 -6.49 -3.23 3.79
C HIS A 56 -7.28 -3.89 4.92
N ALA A 57 -8.62 -3.81 4.91
CA ALA A 57 -9.43 -4.59 5.85
C ALA A 57 -9.30 -6.08 5.54
N SER A 58 -9.12 -6.92 6.57
CA SER A 58 -8.78 -8.34 6.40
C SER A 58 -9.74 -9.09 5.46
N GLN A 59 -11.04 -8.83 5.58
CA GLN A 59 -12.05 -9.49 4.74
C GLN A 59 -11.94 -9.02 3.27
N ALA A 60 -11.89 -7.71 3.03
CA ALA A 60 -11.78 -7.15 1.69
C ALA A 60 -10.51 -7.60 0.97
N ALA A 61 -9.38 -7.67 1.69
CA ALA A 61 -8.12 -8.18 1.16
C ALA A 61 -8.22 -9.66 0.76
N ALA A 62 -8.84 -10.49 1.60
CA ALA A 62 -9.03 -11.91 1.33
C ALA A 62 -9.99 -12.17 0.16
N ASP A 63 -11.08 -11.41 0.09
CA ASP A 63 -12.06 -11.50 -1.01
C ASP A 63 -11.41 -11.10 -2.33
N LEU A 64 -10.64 -10.01 -2.34
CA LEU A 64 -9.91 -9.57 -3.53
C LEU A 64 -8.86 -10.60 -3.96
N GLN A 65 -8.10 -11.17 -3.04
CA GLN A 65 -7.14 -12.24 -3.35
C GLN A 65 -7.83 -13.46 -3.97
N THR A 66 -9.00 -13.84 -3.43
CA THR A 66 -9.80 -14.95 -3.97
C THR A 66 -10.31 -14.65 -5.37
N ALA A 67 -10.83 -13.44 -5.61
CA ALA A 67 -11.29 -13.00 -6.92
C ALA A 67 -10.15 -12.96 -7.95
N MET A 68 -8.97 -12.50 -7.56
CA MET A 68 -7.77 -12.49 -8.41
C MET A 68 -7.29 -13.91 -8.74
N ALA A 69 -7.30 -14.82 -7.77
CA ALA A 69 -6.94 -16.22 -8.01
C ALA A 69 -7.94 -16.89 -8.98
N TRP A 70 -9.23 -16.59 -8.82
CA TRP A 70 -10.26 -17.08 -9.72
C TRP A 70 -10.08 -16.55 -11.14
N SER A 71 -9.81 -15.25 -11.32
CA SER A 71 -9.67 -14.64 -12.65
C SER A 71 -8.47 -15.15 -13.43
N VAL A 72 -7.36 -15.47 -12.75
CA VAL A 72 -6.19 -16.11 -13.38
C VAL A 72 -6.54 -17.50 -13.90
N ALA A 73 -7.38 -18.25 -13.17
CA ALA A 73 -7.81 -19.59 -13.58
C ALA A 73 -8.93 -19.58 -14.64
N HIS A 74 -9.66 -18.48 -14.78
CA HIS A 74 -10.81 -18.33 -15.68
C HIS A 74 -10.58 -17.15 -16.61
N ALA A 75 -9.73 -17.36 -17.63
CA ALA A 75 -9.44 -16.35 -18.63
C ALA A 75 -10.74 -15.88 -19.30
N ALA A 76 -10.86 -14.55 -19.48
CA ALA A 76 -11.99 -13.97 -20.18
C ALA A 76 -12.08 -14.55 -21.61
N SER A 77 -13.29 -14.93 -21.99
CA SER A 77 -13.58 -15.53 -23.29
C SER A 77 -14.92 -15.01 -23.78
N ASP A 78 -14.99 -14.66 -25.07
CA ASP A 78 -16.22 -14.21 -25.71
C ASP A 78 -17.09 -15.37 -26.22
N ALA A 79 -16.66 -16.62 -26.00
CA ALA A 79 -17.33 -17.81 -26.53
C ALA A 79 -18.81 -17.89 -26.14
N ASP A 80 -19.16 -17.43 -24.94
CA ASP A 80 -20.52 -17.52 -24.38
C ASP A 80 -21.25 -16.16 -24.36
N THR A 81 -20.71 -15.14 -25.04
CA THR A 81 -21.23 -13.77 -24.97
C THR A 81 -22.64 -13.67 -25.56
N GLU A 82 -22.89 -14.27 -26.72
CA GLU A 82 -24.21 -14.22 -27.38
C GLU A 82 -25.29 -14.95 -26.57
N ASP A 83 -24.94 -16.11 -26.00
CA ASP A 83 -25.87 -16.88 -25.16
C ASP A 83 -26.17 -16.15 -23.84
N THR A 84 -25.18 -15.47 -23.28
CA THR A 84 -25.36 -14.61 -22.10
C THR A 84 -26.27 -13.42 -22.42
N LEU A 85 -26.08 -12.75 -23.55
CA LEU A 85 -26.90 -11.62 -24.00
C LEU A 85 -28.35 -12.02 -24.23
N LYS A 86 -28.61 -13.15 -24.91
CA LYS A 86 -29.96 -13.68 -25.09
C LYS A 86 -30.65 -13.93 -23.74
N ARG A 87 -29.95 -14.58 -22.80
CA ARG A 87 -30.50 -14.92 -21.49
C ARG A 87 -30.83 -13.68 -20.65
N LEU A 88 -30.01 -12.63 -20.73
CA LEU A 88 -30.29 -11.35 -20.06
C LEU A 88 -31.42 -10.56 -20.74
N GLY A 89 -31.51 -10.61 -22.07
CA GLY A 89 -32.59 -9.96 -22.84
C GLY A 89 -33.96 -10.62 -22.69
N HIS A 90 -34.02 -11.88 -22.26
CA HIS A 90 -35.28 -12.61 -22.02
C HIS A 90 -35.81 -12.47 -20.57
N GLY A 91 -35.17 -11.67 -19.72
CA GLY A 91 -35.55 -11.43 -18.32
C GLY A 91 -36.56 -10.29 -18.06
N GLU A 92 -37.09 -9.65 -19.12
CA GLU A 92 -38.11 -8.58 -19.01
C GLU A 92 -39.51 -9.01 -19.48
N GLN A 93 -40.06 -10.09 -18.90
CA GLN A 93 -41.52 -10.36 -18.94
C GLN A 93 -42.05 -10.74 -17.57
#